data_AF-A0A3M0WVV4-F1
#
_entry.id   AF-A0A3M0WVV4-F1
#
_cell.length_a   1.000
_cell.length_b   1.000
_cell.length_c   1.000
_cell.angle_alpha   90.00
_cell.angle_beta   90.00
_cell.angle_gamma   90.00
#
_symmetry.space_group_name_H-M   'P 1'
#
loop_
_entity.id
_entity.type
_entity.pdbx_description
1 polymer ?
#
loop_
_entity_poly.entity_id
_entity_poly.type
_entity_poly.pdbx_seq_one_letter_code
_entity_poly.pdbx_strand_id
1 'polypeptide(L)'
;MVKRFLFLMLLFVLAACGSAEPAGETAVSETTSPPPAADNTNVSTQPVAAITPATTVAEASQIREQDWVKGSSNPKVVIIEYGDFQ
;
A
#
# COMPACT_ATOMS: atom_id res chain seq x y z
N MET A 1 3.49 -56.25 3.22
CA MET A 1 2.78 -55.40 4.21
C MET A 1 3.37 -53.99 4.34
N VAL A 2 4.69 -53.82 4.30
CA VAL A 2 5.38 -52.52 4.49
C VAL A 2 4.96 -51.42 3.51
N LYS A 3 4.68 -51.75 2.23
CA LYS A 3 4.31 -50.78 1.20
C LYS A 3 2.93 -50.12 1.43
N ARG A 4 1.99 -50.84 2.06
CA ARG A 4 0.68 -50.28 2.45
C ARG A 4 0.81 -49.36 3.66
N PHE A 5 1.76 -49.65 4.55
CA PHE A 5 2.04 -48.82 5.73
C PHE A 5 2.73 -47.50 5.36
N LEU A 6 3.68 -47.54 4.42
CA LEU A 6 4.35 -46.35 3.89
C LEU A 6 3.35 -45.39 3.20
N PHE A 7 2.41 -45.94 2.43
CA PHE A 7 1.40 -45.15 1.73
C PHE A 7 0.43 -44.46 2.70
N LEU A 8 0.09 -45.12 3.80
CA LEU A 8 -0.76 -44.58 4.86
C LEU A 8 -0.08 -43.44 5.63
N MET A 9 1.21 -43.59 5.93
CA MET A 9 2.01 -42.51 6.54
C MET A 9 2.13 -41.29 5.63
N LEU A 10 2.34 -41.48 4.33
CA LEU A 10 2.41 -40.38 3.36
C LEU A 10 1.08 -39.60 3.30
N LEU A 11 -0.06 -40.30 3.28
CA LEU A 11 -1.39 -39.67 3.29
C LEU A 11 -1.63 -38.83 4.55
N PHE A 12 -1.16 -39.27 5.72
CA PHE A 12 -1.26 -38.49 6.96
C PHE A 12 -0.43 -37.21 6.93
N VAL A 13 0.76 -37.22 6.32
CA VAL A 13 1.60 -36.03 6.17
C VAL A 13 0.98 -35.01 5.22
N LEU A 14 0.35 -35.45 4.12
CA LEU A 14 -0.35 -34.54 3.21
C LEU A 14 -1.59 -33.90 3.85
N ALA A 15 -2.32 -34.62 4.70
CA ALA A 15 -3.48 -34.06 5.41
C ALA A 15 -3.08 -32.97 6.43
N ALA A 16 -1.91 -33.09 7.06
CA ALA A 16 -1.42 -32.10 8.03
C ALA A 16 -0.95 -30.79 7.39
N CYS A 17 -0.64 -30.77 6.10
CA CYS A 17 -0.18 -29.59 5.37
C CYS A 17 -1.31 -28.82 4.67
N GLY A 18 -2.55 -29.32 4.75
CA GLY A 18 -3.71 -28.75 4.04
C GLY A 18 -4.50 -27.68 4.78
N SER A 19 -4.17 -27.37 6.05
CA SER A 19 -4.88 -26.34 6.82
C SER A 19 -4.20 -24.98 6.64
N ALA A 20 -4.34 -24.40 5.44
CA ALA A 20 -4.25 -22.95 5.32
C ALA A 20 -5.50 -22.38 6.00
N GLU A 21 -5.38 -22.11 7.29
CA GLU A 21 -6.32 -21.20 7.96
C GLU A 21 -6.23 -19.88 7.21
N PRO A 22 -7.33 -19.38 6.62
CA PRO A 22 -7.33 -18.01 6.18
C PRO A 22 -7.26 -17.22 7.48
N ALA A 23 -6.06 -16.74 7.80
CA ALA A 23 -5.91 -15.62 8.70
C ALA A 23 -6.98 -14.63 8.27
N GLY A 24 -7.91 -14.34 9.18
CA GLY A 24 -8.89 -13.30 9.01
C GLY A 24 -8.13 -12.00 8.83
N GLU A 25 -7.68 -11.76 7.60
CA GLU A 25 -7.30 -10.49 7.09
C GLU A 25 -8.57 -9.70 7.25
N THR A 26 -8.57 -8.82 8.25
CA THR A 26 -9.48 -7.69 8.24
C THR A 26 -9.23 -7.08 6.88
N ALA A 27 -10.13 -7.34 5.95
CA ALA A 27 -10.18 -6.66 4.69
C ALA A 27 -10.38 -5.20 5.06
N VAL A 28 -9.26 -4.49 5.27
CA VAL A 28 -9.18 -3.12 4.88
C VAL A 28 -9.66 -3.18 3.45
N SER A 29 -10.89 -2.74 3.24
CA SER A 29 -11.35 -2.38 1.93
C SER A 29 -10.40 -1.26 1.51
N GLU A 30 -9.26 -1.66 0.95
CA GLU A 30 -8.60 -0.89 -0.06
C GLU A 30 -9.66 -0.76 -1.13
N THR A 31 -10.44 0.30 -0.99
CA THR A 31 -10.80 1.07 -2.15
C THR A 31 -9.46 1.45 -2.77
N THR A 32 -8.91 0.54 -3.56
CA THR A 32 -8.11 0.86 -4.73
C THR A 32 -9.07 1.62 -5.62
N SER A 33 -9.35 2.86 -5.21
CA SER A 33 -9.64 3.88 -6.16
C SER A 33 -8.44 3.81 -7.09
N PRO A 34 -8.63 3.58 -8.39
CA PRO A 34 -7.58 3.91 -9.33
C PRO A 34 -7.06 5.32 -8.99
N PRO A 35 -5.78 5.64 -9.24
CA PRO A 35 -5.41 7.05 -9.32
C PRO A 35 -6.52 7.71 -10.15
N PRO A 36 -7.14 8.81 -9.66
CA PRO A 36 -8.23 9.44 -10.41
C PRO A 36 -7.74 9.52 -11.84
N ALA A 37 -8.43 8.81 -12.75
CA ALA A 37 -8.08 8.80 -14.16
C ALA A 37 -7.89 10.26 -14.51
N ALA A 38 -6.67 10.65 -14.89
CA ALA A 38 -6.26 12.04 -14.97
C ALA A 38 -7.40 12.84 -15.59
N ASP A 39 -8.20 13.47 -14.74
CA ASP A 39 -9.36 14.18 -15.19
C ASP A 39 -8.74 15.47 -15.66
N ASN A 40 -8.46 15.54 -16.95
CA ASN A 40 -7.88 16.69 -17.63
C ASN A 40 -8.84 17.90 -17.60
N THR A 41 -9.81 17.89 -16.69
CA THR A 41 -10.95 18.79 -16.61
C THR A 41 -10.99 19.55 -15.29
N ASN A 42 -9.84 19.85 -14.69
CA ASN A 42 -9.61 21.14 -14.02
C ASN A 42 -8.14 21.26 -13.61
N VAL A 43 -7.28 21.65 -14.55
CA VAL A 43 -6.02 22.29 -14.15
C VAL A 43 -6.45 23.61 -13.51
N SER A 44 -6.53 23.65 -12.18
CA SER A 44 -6.59 24.91 -11.47
C SER A 44 -5.41 25.75 -11.97
N THR A 45 -5.68 26.80 -12.73
CA THR A 45 -4.68 27.77 -13.22
C THR A 45 -4.19 28.68 -12.09
N GLN A 46 -4.14 28.15 -10.87
CA GLN A 46 -3.49 28.80 -9.75
C GLN A 46 -2.01 28.92 -10.12
N PRO A 47 -1.41 30.12 -9.99
CA PRO A 47 -0.01 30.29 -10.30
C PRO A 47 0.77 29.27 -9.46
N VAL A 48 1.38 28.29 -10.12
CA VAL A 48 2.31 27.37 -9.47
C VAL A 48 3.46 28.24 -9.03
N ALA A 49 3.47 28.64 -7.76
CA ALA A 49 4.65 29.23 -7.15
C ALA A 49 5.81 28.28 -7.47
N ALA A 50 6.94 28.84 -7.92
CA ALA A 50 8.09 28.04 -8.31
C ALA A 50 8.38 27.02 -7.21
N ILE A 51 8.24 25.72 -7.52
CA ILE A 51 8.47 24.65 -6.55
C ILE A 51 9.98 24.56 -6.36
N THR A 52 10.48 25.19 -5.32
CA THR A 52 11.86 25.01 -4.87
C THR A 52 11.97 23.71 -4.08
N PRO A 53 12.92 22.82 -4.41
CA PRO A 53 13.21 21.65 -3.59
C PRO A 53 13.49 22.07 -2.14
N ALA A 54 13.00 21.28 -1.19
CA ALA A 54 13.37 21.45 0.21
C ALA A 54 14.88 21.22 0.37
N THR A 55 15.52 22.03 1.22
CA THR A 55 16.97 21.94 1.49
C THR A 55 17.27 21.39 2.88
N THR A 56 16.26 21.31 3.74
CA THR A 56 16.37 20.76 5.10
C THR A 56 15.33 19.70 5.37
N VAL A 57 15.61 18.83 6.34
CA VAL A 57 14.64 17.80 6.80
C VAL A 57 13.37 18.45 7.35
N ALA A 58 13.50 19.58 8.04
CA ALA A 58 12.35 20.30 8.61
C ALA A 58 11.43 20.84 7.51
N GLU A 59 11.98 21.37 6.42
CA GLU A 59 11.22 21.77 5.23
C GLU A 59 10.59 20.56 4.54
N ALA A 60 11.35 19.47 4.41
CA ALA A 60 10.89 18.23 3.79
C ALA A 60 9.83 17.49 4.63
N SER A 61 9.65 17.86 5.90
CA SER A 61 8.67 17.23 6.80
C SER A 61 7.31 17.95 6.79
N GLN A 62 7.16 19.01 6.00
CA GLN A 62 5.91 19.77 5.90
C GLN A 62 5.05 19.25 4.75
N ILE A 63 3.78 18.96 5.03
CA ILE A 63 2.78 18.74 3.99
C ILE A 63 2.45 20.10 3.35
N ARG A 64 2.58 20.20 2.03
CA ARG A 64 2.31 21.42 1.26
C ARG A 64 1.02 21.26 0.47
N GLU A 65 0.46 22.38 0.03
CA GLU A 65 -0.81 22.41 -0.71
C GLU A 65 -0.72 21.63 -2.04
N GLN A 66 0.47 21.59 -2.65
CA GLN A 66 0.74 20.87 -3.89
C GLN A 66 1.03 19.37 -3.71
N ASP A 67 1.17 18.88 -2.47
CA ASP A 67 1.49 17.47 -2.25
C ASP A 67 0.23 16.61 -2.42
N TRP A 68 0.39 15.44 -3.04
CA TRP A 68 -0.70 14.48 -3.12
C TRP A 68 -0.89 13.79 -1.77
N VAL A 69 -2.09 13.90 -1.19
CA VAL A 69 -2.40 13.36 0.14
C VAL A 69 -3.39 12.21 0.04
N LYS A 70 -3.09 11.12 0.74
CA LYS A 70 -3.99 9.96 0.91
C LYS A 70 -4.12 9.61 2.40
N GLY A 71 -5.34 9.35 2.86
CA GLY A 71 -5.63 8.87 4.22
C GLY A 71 -6.52 9.81 5.03
N SER A 72 -6.40 9.72 6.35
CA SER A 72 -7.19 10.52 7.31
C SER A 72 -6.80 12.00 7.28
N SER A 73 -7.77 12.90 7.51
CA SER A 73 -7.53 14.34 7.72
C SER A 73 -6.90 14.66 9.09
N ASN A 74 -6.92 13.71 10.03
CA ASN A 74 -6.28 13.84 11.34
C ASN A 74 -5.46 12.58 11.67
N PRO A 75 -4.33 12.36 10.96
CA PRO A 75 -3.49 11.19 11.16
C PRO A 75 -2.66 11.29 12.44
N LYS A 76 -2.37 10.16 13.07
CA LYS A 76 -1.41 10.08 14.19
C LYS A 76 0.03 10.04 13.72
N VAL A 77 0.26 9.51 12.52
CA VAL A 77 1.56 9.40 11.87
C VAL A 77 1.38 9.79 10.41
N VAL A 78 2.31 10.57 9.89
CA VAL A 78 2.38 10.97 8.50
C VAL A 78 3.65 10.39 7.90
N ILE A 79 3.54 9.83 6.70
CA ILE A 79 4.68 9.40 5.88
C ILE A 79 4.70 10.34 4.67
N ILE A 80 5.86 10.96 4.42
CA ILE A 80 6.09 11.79 3.24
C ILE A 80 7.08 11.05 2.35
N GLU A 81 6.66 10.76 1.13
CA GLU A 81 7.48 10.05 0.14
C GLU A 81 7.95 11.03 -0.95
N TYR A 82 9.24 10.94 -1.28
CA TYR A 82 9.86 11.70 -2.36
C TYR A 82 10.20 10.75 -3.50
N GLY A 83 9.54 10.91 -4.64
CA GLY A 83 9.78 10.14 -5.85
C GLY A 83 10.21 11.05 -7.01
N ASP A 84 11.20 10.59 -7.78
CA ASP A 84 11.51 11.12 -9.11
C ASP A 84 10.99 10.11 -10.13
N PHE A 85 10.18 10.55 -11.10
CA PHE A 85 9.46 9.68 -12.03
C PHE A 85 10.16 9.58 -13.41
N GLN A 86 11.48 9.78 -13.43
CA GLN A 86 12.29 9.75 -14.65
C GLN A 86 12.87 8.38 -14.98
#